data_AF-A0A3E0VKQ5-F1
#
_entry.id   AF-A0A3E0VKQ5-F1
#
_cell.length_a   1.000
_cell.length_b   1.000
_cell.length_c   1.000
_cell.angle_alpha   90.00
_cell.angle_beta   90.00
_cell.angle_gamma   90.00
#
_symmetry.space_group_name_H-M   'P 1'
#
loop_
_entity.id
_entity.type
_entity.pdbx_description
1 polymer ?
#
loop_
_entity_poly.entity_id
_entity_poly.type
_entity_poly.pdbx_seq_one_letter_code
_entity_poly.pdbx_strand_id
1 'polypeptide(L)'
;MAENIGAWWARRQRSKGREVPYEIGAYRSEWERYPVLVRQYHPDLNRNITLTQIPPAAEVYLTWQCDAGHLFVATPDEQRHRPGGVRRRSSWCPDCLALAAPKRIVNRHSTTAPSANPPRTEPTALDARGSRSRPTDAAPQRAAPRPRPVHAPVRPTLAGPTPGEAFHSGRAPRPASAAEGELRSRLAKRIDLDLRAANAVGVRRPFFTHREVWPDIVLPELKVAIEYDTIGRFGLEHVGTREATDRRKDRLLREAGWEVIRVRCGKLNPLGPYDLQAGAVTDALVERLLDRLREIRGDLFVNAYLR
;
A
#
# COMPACT_ATOMS: atom_id res chain seq x y z
N MET A 1 -17.42 1.07 6.18
CA MET A 1 -16.22 1.21 5.33
C MET A 1 -15.48 2.46 5.76
N ALA A 2 -14.14 2.42 5.86
CA ALA A 2 -13.35 3.56 6.28
C ALA A 2 -13.35 4.72 5.26
N GLU A 3 -13.42 5.95 5.79
CA GLU A 3 -13.48 7.21 5.03
C GLU A 3 -12.23 8.05 5.30
N ASN A 4 -11.89 9.00 4.41
CA ASN A 4 -10.91 10.04 4.76
C ASN A 4 -11.42 10.88 5.94
N ILE A 5 -10.53 11.26 6.85
CA ILE A 5 -10.86 12.01 8.07
C ILE A 5 -11.73 13.26 7.84
N GLY A 6 -11.60 13.97 6.71
CA GLY A 6 -12.45 15.12 6.41
C GLY A 6 -13.92 14.75 6.13
N ALA A 7 -14.14 13.69 5.35
CA ALA A 7 -15.48 13.17 5.08
C ALA A 7 -16.12 12.54 6.33
N TRP A 8 -15.30 11.83 7.12
CA TRP A 8 -15.70 11.27 8.41
C TRP A 8 -16.13 12.36 9.38
N TRP A 9 -15.34 13.42 9.56
CA TRP A 9 -15.66 14.55 10.44
C TRP A 9 -16.97 15.23 10.01
N ALA A 10 -17.11 15.55 8.72
CA ALA A 10 -18.33 16.17 8.19
C ALA A 10 -19.57 15.28 8.37
N ARG A 11 -19.44 13.95 8.25
CA ARG A 11 -20.52 13.00 8.57
C ARG A 11 -20.85 12.98 10.06
N ARG A 12 -19.84 13.08 10.94
CA ARG A 12 -20.04 13.18 12.40
C ARG A 12 -20.69 14.50 12.81
N GLN A 13 -20.33 15.62 12.19
CA GLN A 13 -20.99 16.92 12.41
C GLN A 13 -22.50 16.83 12.13
N ARG A 14 -22.88 16.36 10.94
CA ARG A 14 -24.29 16.12 10.58
C ARG A 14 -24.98 15.13 11.52
N SER A 15 -24.31 14.03 11.86
CA SER A 15 -24.85 12.97 12.75
C SER A 15 -24.98 13.38 14.23
N LYS A 16 -24.35 14.48 14.65
CA LYS A 16 -24.38 14.98 16.04
C LYS A 16 -25.07 16.33 16.19
N GLY A 17 -25.38 17.03 15.10
CA GLY A 17 -25.94 18.37 15.12
C GLY A 17 -24.99 19.42 15.72
N ARG A 18 -23.67 19.24 15.56
CA ARG A 18 -22.63 20.09 16.15
C ARG A 18 -21.47 20.31 15.19
N GLU A 19 -20.86 21.50 15.25
CA GLU A 19 -19.63 21.81 14.52
C GLU A 19 -18.42 21.02 15.07
N VAL A 20 -18.36 20.84 16.40
CA VAL A 20 -17.44 19.93 17.08
C VAL A 20 -18.24 18.68 17.52
N PRO A 21 -18.10 17.53 16.86
CA PRO A 21 -18.88 16.32 17.19
C PRO A 21 -18.36 15.60 18.45
N TYR A 22 -17.08 15.85 18.78
CA TYR A 22 -16.34 15.28 19.89
C TYR A 22 -15.36 16.34 20.40
N GLU A 23 -15.41 16.63 21.71
CA GLU A 23 -14.51 17.60 22.34
C GLU A 23 -13.08 17.06 22.44
N ILE A 24 -12.09 17.97 22.51
CA ILE A 24 -10.69 17.58 22.77
C ILE A 24 -10.63 16.87 24.13
N GLY A 25 -10.17 15.62 24.12
CA GLY A 25 -10.13 14.75 25.30
C GLY A 25 -11.25 13.71 25.38
N ALA A 26 -12.25 13.72 24.50
CA ALA A 26 -13.43 12.83 24.57
C ALA A 26 -13.10 11.31 24.61
N TYR A 27 -12.00 10.89 23.99
CA TYR A 27 -11.50 9.50 23.94
C TYR A 27 -10.12 9.34 24.60
N ARG A 28 -9.80 10.21 25.58
CA ARG A 28 -8.49 10.24 26.25
C ARG A 28 -8.16 8.91 26.94
N SER A 29 -9.07 8.39 27.75
CA SER A 29 -8.90 7.20 28.60
C SER A 29 -8.70 5.89 27.82
N GLU A 30 -9.10 5.87 26.55
CA GLU A 30 -8.86 4.77 25.63
C GLU A 30 -7.52 4.90 24.91
N TRP A 31 -7.12 6.11 24.51
CA TRP A 31 -5.85 6.35 23.80
C TRP A 31 -4.62 6.36 24.72
N GLU A 32 -4.77 6.73 26.00
CA GLU A 32 -3.69 6.63 27.01
C GLU A 32 -3.16 5.19 27.19
N ARG A 33 -3.95 4.18 26.82
CA ARG A 33 -3.55 2.75 26.80
C ARG A 33 -2.58 2.40 25.66
N TYR A 34 -2.42 3.30 24.69
CA TYR A 34 -1.60 3.12 23.49
C TYR A 34 -0.57 4.27 23.34
N PRO A 35 0.29 4.53 24.35
CA PRO A 35 1.17 5.71 24.36
C PRO A 35 2.14 5.72 23.15
N VAL A 36 2.52 4.55 22.66
CA VAL A 36 3.29 4.42 21.41
C VAL A 36 2.53 5.00 20.21
N LEU A 37 1.23 4.70 20.09
CA LEU A 37 0.40 5.21 18.98
C LEU A 37 0.10 6.71 19.12
N VAL A 38 -0.04 7.21 20.36
CA VAL A 38 -0.17 8.65 20.63
C VAL A 38 1.03 9.42 20.07
N ARG A 39 2.26 8.92 20.24
CA ARG A 39 3.47 9.52 19.64
C ARG A 39 3.56 9.38 18.12
N GLN A 40 2.79 8.47 17.52
CA GLN A 40 2.73 8.30 16.07
C GLN A 40 1.67 9.18 15.39
N TYR A 41 0.84 9.89 16.18
CA TYR A 41 -0.24 10.71 15.67
C TYR A 41 0.09 12.20 15.73
N HIS A 42 -0.12 12.86 14.59
CA HIS A 42 0.20 14.27 14.38
C HIS A 42 -1.09 14.97 13.91
N PRO A 43 -1.70 15.88 14.70
CA PRO A 43 -2.96 16.53 14.35
C PRO A 43 -2.88 17.30 13.04
N ASP A 44 -1.76 17.95 12.77
CA ASP A 44 -1.41 18.64 11.52
C ASP A 44 -1.57 17.72 10.30
N LEU A 45 -1.07 16.48 10.36
CA LEU A 45 -1.23 15.47 9.30
C LEU A 45 -2.66 14.93 9.17
N ASN A 46 -3.56 15.37 10.03
CA ASN A 46 -4.94 14.92 10.21
C ASN A 46 -5.91 16.11 10.36
N ARG A 47 -5.67 17.20 9.61
CA ARG A 47 -6.55 18.39 9.51
C ARG A 47 -6.79 19.11 10.85
N ASN A 48 -5.79 19.09 11.74
CA ASN A 48 -5.80 19.64 13.09
C ASN A 48 -6.85 19.00 14.03
N ILE A 49 -7.41 17.84 13.67
CA ILE A 49 -8.24 17.02 14.57
C ILE A 49 -7.32 16.26 15.51
N THR A 50 -7.55 16.33 16.82
CA THR A 50 -6.73 15.61 17.81
C THR A 50 -7.14 14.13 17.92
N LEU A 51 -6.20 13.24 18.24
CA LEU A 51 -6.49 11.80 18.37
C LEU A 51 -7.59 11.52 19.40
N THR A 52 -7.65 12.32 20.47
CA THR A 52 -8.67 12.21 21.53
C THR A 52 -10.07 12.63 21.10
N GLN A 53 -10.26 13.15 19.88
CA GLN A 53 -11.57 13.39 19.26
C GLN A 53 -12.02 12.22 18.35
N ILE A 54 -11.19 11.18 18.22
CA ILE A 54 -11.40 10.07 17.30
C ILE A 54 -11.64 8.78 18.12
N PRO A 55 -12.81 8.14 18.02
CA PRO A 55 -13.06 6.88 18.71
C PRO A 55 -12.04 5.80 18.26
N PRO A 56 -11.52 4.96 19.16
CA PRO A 56 -10.65 3.85 18.77
C PRO A 56 -11.30 2.89 17.76
N ALA A 57 -12.63 2.72 17.79
CA ALA A 57 -13.39 1.90 16.84
C ALA A 57 -13.84 2.66 15.58
N ALA A 58 -13.29 3.85 15.29
CA ALA A 58 -13.71 4.63 14.13
C ALA A 58 -13.18 4.05 12.80
N GLU A 59 -14.09 3.78 11.88
CA GLU A 59 -13.79 3.55 10.46
C GLU A 59 -13.34 4.85 9.79
N VAL A 60 -12.09 5.26 10.03
CA VAL A 60 -11.50 6.48 9.50
C VAL A 60 -10.03 6.26 9.16
N TYR A 61 -9.61 6.69 7.98
CA TYR A 61 -8.20 6.66 7.58
C TYR A 61 -7.46 7.86 8.17
N LEU A 62 -6.42 7.57 8.95
CA LEU A 62 -5.56 8.54 9.62
C LEU A 62 -4.13 8.45 9.10
N THR A 63 -3.42 9.58 9.06
CA THR A 63 -1.99 9.65 8.75
C THR A 63 -1.21 9.43 10.04
N TRP A 64 -0.33 8.45 10.05
CA TRP A 64 0.58 8.14 11.15
C TRP A 64 2.03 8.32 10.72
N GLN A 65 2.90 8.72 11.65
CA GLN A 65 4.35 8.72 11.47
C GLN A 65 4.96 7.68 12.43
N CYS A 66 5.99 6.93 12.02
CA CYS A 66 6.73 6.06 12.95
C CYS A 66 7.94 6.77 13.55
N ASP A 67 8.52 6.16 14.60
CA ASP A 67 9.72 6.66 15.27
C ASP A 67 10.96 6.77 14.34
N ALA A 68 10.88 6.22 13.12
CA ALA A 68 11.88 6.34 12.04
C ALA A 68 11.43 7.29 10.90
N GLY A 69 10.45 8.17 11.15
CA GLY A 69 10.00 9.22 10.23
C GLY A 69 9.07 8.78 9.09
N HIS A 70 8.90 7.48 8.82
CA HIS A 70 8.03 7.01 7.73
C HIS A 70 6.56 7.33 7.98
N LEU A 71 5.92 7.89 6.94
CA LEU A 71 4.50 8.24 6.91
C LEU A 71 3.67 7.13 6.28
N PHE A 72 2.57 6.76 6.91
CA PHE A 72 1.65 5.76 6.40
C PHE A 72 0.21 6.00 6.85
N VAL A 73 -0.76 5.58 6.04
CA VAL A 73 -2.19 5.66 6.36
C VAL A 73 -2.67 4.31 6.86
N ALA A 74 -3.43 4.33 7.97
CA ALA A 74 -4.10 3.18 8.55
C ALA A 74 -5.31 3.63 9.37
N THR A 75 -6.31 2.76 9.55
CA THR A 75 -7.37 3.00 10.53
C THR A 75 -6.85 2.86 11.97
N PRO A 76 -7.53 3.48 12.96
CA PRO A 76 -7.32 3.20 14.38
C PRO A 76 -7.20 1.72 14.75
N ASP A 77 -7.99 0.85 14.12
CA ASP A 77 -8.02 -0.57 14.45
C ASP A 77 -6.85 -1.35 13.82
N GLU A 78 -6.57 -1.13 12.53
CA GLU A 78 -5.36 -1.67 11.89
C GLU A 78 -4.10 -1.27 12.65
N GLN A 79 -4.01 -0.02 13.11
CA GLN A 79 -2.82 0.46 13.81
C GLN A 79 -2.62 -0.20 15.19
N ARG A 80 -3.70 -0.58 15.90
CA ARG A 80 -3.62 -1.38 17.13
C ARG A 80 -3.28 -2.83 16.85
N HIS A 81 -4.01 -3.47 15.93
CA HIS A 81 -4.00 -4.93 15.73
C HIS A 81 -2.90 -5.43 14.77
N ARG A 82 -2.29 -4.52 14.00
CA ARG A 82 -1.08 -4.73 13.19
C ARG A 82 -1.25 -5.76 12.06
N PRO A 83 -1.61 -5.33 10.83
CA PRO A 83 -1.63 -6.21 9.66
C PRO A 83 -0.36 -7.07 9.52
N GLY A 84 -0.56 -8.39 9.38
CA GLY A 84 0.50 -9.38 9.11
C GLY A 84 0.99 -10.20 10.31
N GLY A 85 0.48 -10.01 11.53
CA GLY A 85 0.72 -10.94 12.66
C GLY A 85 2.18 -11.01 13.18
N VAL A 86 2.97 -9.97 12.93
CA VAL A 86 4.43 -9.99 13.17
C VAL A 86 4.78 -9.73 14.64
N ARG A 87 5.45 -10.70 15.29
CA ARG A 87 5.83 -10.68 16.72
C ARG A 87 6.90 -9.63 17.15
N ARG A 88 7.16 -8.56 16.39
CA ARG A 88 8.08 -7.50 16.82
C ARG A 88 7.42 -6.62 17.89
N ARG A 89 8.15 -6.26 18.95
CA ARG A 89 7.61 -5.42 20.05
C ARG A 89 7.44 -3.95 19.67
N SER A 90 8.14 -3.46 18.64
CA SER A 90 8.11 -2.08 18.14
C SER A 90 6.71 -1.62 17.71
N SER A 91 6.56 -0.30 17.54
CA SER A 91 5.50 0.31 16.72
C SER A 91 5.37 -0.40 15.36
N TRP A 92 4.14 -0.51 14.85
CA TRP A 92 3.89 -1.03 13.51
C TRP A 92 3.93 0.13 12.50
N CYS A 93 4.57 -0.17 11.37
CA CYS A 93 4.72 0.69 10.22
C CYS A 93 5.05 -0.22 9.02
N PRO A 94 4.37 -0.09 7.87
CA PRO A 94 4.58 -0.98 6.73
C PRO A 94 5.99 -0.85 6.13
N ASP A 95 6.57 0.35 6.15
CA ASP A 95 7.90 0.61 5.60
C ASP A 95 9.02 0.05 6.50
N CYS A 96 8.95 0.26 7.81
CA CYS A 96 9.87 -0.38 8.76
C CYS A 96 9.78 -1.91 8.69
N LEU A 97 8.58 -2.47 8.47
CA LEU A 97 8.40 -3.90 8.29
C LEU A 97 9.04 -4.41 6.98
N ALA A 98 8.88 -3.67 5.87
CA ALA A 98 9.49 -4.01 4.59
C ALA A 98 11.02 -3.92 4.62
N LEU A 99 11.58 -2.90 5.28
CA LEU A 99 13.03 -2.75 5.49
C LEU A 99 13.61 -3.83 6.40
N ALA A 100 12.84 -4.31 7.37
CA ALA A 100 13.24 -5.34 8.32
C ALA A 100 13.06 -6.79 7.81
N ALA A 101 12.69 -6.98 6.53
CA ALA A 101 12.55 -8.29 5.89
C ALA A 101 13.93 -8.80 5.41
N PRO A 102 14.38 -10.00 5.84
CA PRO A 102 15.69 -10.52 5.45
C PRO A 102 15.72 -10.84 3.94
N LYS A 103 16.69 -10.27 3.22
CA LYS A 103 16.98 -10.67 1.83
C LYS A 103 17.37 -12.14 1.82
N ARG A 104 16.62 -12.99 1.10
CA ARG A 104 17.01 -14.39 0.86
C ARG A 104 18.28 -14.43 0.01
N ILE A 105 19.42 -14.71 0.63
CA ILE A 105 20.65 -15.06 -0.09
C ILE A 105 20.46 -16.46 -0.67
N VAL A 106 20.13 -16.52 -1.97
CA VAL A 106 20.13 -17.77 -2.72
C VAL A 106 21.57 -18.03 -3.15
N ASN A 107 22.31 -18.83 -2.35
CA ASN A 107 23.67 -19.19 -2.70
C ASN A 107 23.64 -20.10 -3.95
N ARG A 108 24.00 -19.56 -5.12
CA ARG A 108 23.76 -20.19 -6.43
C ARG A 108 24.92 -21.07 -6.91
N HIS A 109 25.84 -21.42 -6.00
CA HIS A 109 27.00 -22.26 -6.27
C HIS A 109 26.93 -23.58 -5.48
N SER A 110 26.25 -24.56 -6.07
CA SER A 110 26.50 -25.99 -5.83
C SER A 110 26.52 -26.68 -7.20
N THR A 111 27.71 -27.02 -7.65
CA THR A 111 27.96 -27.58 -8.99
C THR A 111 27.40 -29.00 -9.13
N THR A 112 27.16 -29.44 -10.37
CA THR A 112 26.71 -30.79 -10.72
C THR A 112 27.65 -31.89 -10.21
N ALA A 113 27.10 -32.90 -9.54
CA ALA A 113 27.72 -34.21 -9.35
C ALA A 113 26.61 -35.30 -9.37
N PRO A 114 26.71 -36.35 -10.20
CA PRO A 114 25.75 -37.44 -10.21
C PRO A 114 26.06 -38.46 -9.10
N SER A 115 25.10 -38.73 -8.21
CA SER A 115 25.23 -39.81 -7.22
C SER A 115 24.84 -41.15 -7.86
N ALA A 116 25.82 -42.01 -8.11
CA ALA A 116 25.57 -43.40 -8.48
C ALA A 116 25.08 -44.21 -7.25
N ASN A 117 24.17 -45.17 -7.47
CA ASN A 117 23.74 -46.12 -6.46
C ASN A 117 24.61 -47.39 -6.51
N PRO A 118 25.15 -47.88 -5.37
CA PRO A 118 25.55 -49.27 -5.21
C PRO A 118 24.30 -50.15 -4.87
N PRO A 119 24.32 -51.46 -5.18
CA PRO A 119 23.15 -52.34 -5.03
C PRO A 119 22.95 -52.88 -3.61
N ARG A 120 21.75 -53.42 -3.35
CA ARG A 120 21.46 -54.29 -2.19
C ARG A 120 22.14 -55.65 -2.32
N THR A 121 22.55 -56.21 -1.19
CA THR A 121 22.58 -57.66 -0.94
C THR A 121 22.00 -57.95 0.45
N GLU A 122 21.39 -59.12 0.62
CA GLU A 122 20.74 -59.55 1.87
C GLU A 122 21.60 -60.61 2.59
N PRO A 123 21.55 -60.69 3.93
CA PRO A 123 22.05 -61.84 4.67
C PRO A 123 20.89 -62.73 5.18
N THR A 124 20.85 -63.98 4.73
CA THR A 124 20.02 -65.04 5.34
C THR A 124 20.67 -65.60 6.62
N ALA A 125 19.86 -66.26 7.46
CA ALA A 125 20.23 -66.66 8.82
C ALA A 125 20.91 -68.04 8.91
N LEU A 126 21.64 -68.29 10.00
CA LEU A 126 21.32 -69.33 11.02
C LEU A 126 22.40 -69.44 12.13
N ASP A 127 21.94 -69.75 13.36
CA ASP A 127 22.60 -70.41 14.51
C ASP A 127 24.01 -69.93 15.02
N ALA A 128 24.38 -70.05 16.31
CA ALA A 128 23.89 -70.95 17.37
C ALA A 128 24.11 -70.43 18.82
N ARG A 129 23.23 -70.86 19.74
CA ARG A 129 23.47 -71.25 21.16
C ARG A 129 24.28 -70.33 22.11
N GLY A 130 23.61 -69.79 23.14
CA GLY A 130 24.26 -69.30 24.38
C GLY A 130 23.24 -68.83 25.43
N SER A 131 23.18 -69.47 26.61
CA SER A 131 22.13 -69.23 27.62
C SER A 131 22.69 -68.66 28.92
N ARG A 132 22.02 -67.62 29.49
CA ARG A 132 21.53 -67.59 30.89
C ARG A 132 20.72 -66.32 31.26
N SER A 133 19.58 -66.61 31.92
CA SER A 133 18.68 -65.86 32.82
C SER A 133 18.83 -64.37 33.20
N ARG A 134 17.67 -63.70 33.23
CA ARG A 134 17.20 -62.56 34.08
C ARG A 134 17.32 -62.82 35.60
N PRO A 135 16.94 -61.90 36.55
CA PRO A 135 16.29 -60.56 36.43
C PRO A 135 17.14 -59.44 37.11
N THR A 136 16.70 -58.20 37.40
CA THR A 136 15.44 -57.41 37.24
C THR A 136 15.69 -56.23 36.24
N ASP A 137 15.17 -54.99 36.25
CA ASP A 137 14.18 -54.23 37.06
C ASP A 137 13.48 -53.11 36.24
N ALA A 138 12.64 -52.26 36.88
CA ALA A 138 11.67 -51.39 36.20
C ALA A 138 12.05 -49.90 36.04
N ALA A 139 11.75 -49.36 34.85
CA ALA A 139 11.69 -47.93 34.53
C ALA A 139 10.56 -47.67 33.49
N PRO A 140 9.96 -46.47 33.42
CA PRO A 140 8.63 -46.29 32.82
C PRO A 140 8.60 -46.17 31.29
N GLN A 141 7.44 -46.54 30.72
CA GLN A 141 7.16 -46.53 29.28
C GLN A 141 7.08 -45.10 28.71
N ARG A 142 7.72 -44.86 27.55
CA ARG A 142 7.56 -43.61 26.78
C ARG A 142 6.38 -43.69 25.82
N ALA A 143 5.55 -42.65 25.79
CA ALA A 143 4.42 -42.54 24.87
C ALA A 143 4.88 -42.38 23.40
N ALA A 144 4.07 -42.92 22.47
CA ALA A 144 4.34 -42.87 21.04
C ALA A 144 4.20 -41.45 20.44
N PRO A 145 4.95 -41.12 19.36
CA PRO A 145 4.86 -39.83 18.70
C PRO A 145 3.53 -39.63 17.97
N ARG A 146 2.90 -38.46 18.14
CA ARG A 146 1.71 -38.07 17.37
C ARG A 146 2.07 -37.83 15.89
N PRO A 147 1.20 -38.20 14.93
CA PRO A 147 1.42 -37.93 13.51
C PRO A 147 1.44 -36.43 13.23
N ARG A 148 2.26 -36.02 12.26
CA ARG A 148 2.24 -34.64 11.74
C ARG A 148 0.98 -34.41 10.91
N PRO A 149 0.33 -33.23 10.99
CA PRO A 149 -0.77 -32.90 10.09
C PRO A 149 -0.27 -32.83 8.65
N VAL A 150 -0.93 -33.55 7.75
CA VAL A 150 -0.67 -33.48 6.30
C VAL A 150 -1.13 -32.11 5.79
N HIS A 151 -0.31 -31.44 4.96
CA HIS A 151 -0.71 -30.17 4.38
C HIS A 151 -1.89 -30.36 3.41
N ALA A 152 -3.06 -29.86 3.81
CA ALA A 152 -4.18 -29.67 2.89
C ALA A 152 -3.77 -28.70 1.75
N PRO A 153 -4.28 -28.89 0.52
CA PRO A 153 -3.96 -28.01 -0.60
C PRO A 153 -4.38 -26.58 -0.29
N VAL A 154 -3.43 -25.65 -0.43
CA VAL A 154 -3.66 -24.22 -0.21
C VAL A 154 -4.66 -23.73 -1.26
N ARG A 155 -5.88 -23.39 -0.86
CA ARG A 155 -6.82 -22.62 -1.69
C ARG A 155 -6.07 -21.38 -2.21
N PRO A 156 -6.16 -21.04 -3.51
CA PRO A 156 -5.45 -19.89 -4.04
C PRO A 156 -5.88 -18.63 -3.29
N THR A 157 -4.95 -18.06 -2.51
CA THR A 157 -5.10 -16.70 -1.98
C THR A 157 -5.35 -15.76 -3.14
N LEU A 158 -6.39 -14.92 -3.01
CA LEU A 158 -6.70 -13.85 -3.96
C LEU A 158 -5.40 -13.11 -4.32
N ALA A 159 -4.99 -13.22 -5.58
CA ALA A 159 -3.79 -12.55 -6.06
C ALA A 159 -4.02 -11.03 -5.93
N GLY A 160 -3.07 -10.33 -5.32
CA GLY A 160 -3.04 -8.87 -5.38
C GLY A 160 -2.80 -8.41 -6.83
N PRO A 161 -3.22 -7.19 -7.19
CA PRO A 161 -3.08 -6.68 -8.55
C PRO A 161 -1.62 -6.74 -9.02
N THR A 162 -1.41 -7.10 -10.28
CA THR A 162 -0.07 -7.32 -10.82
C THR A 162 0.68 -5.99 -10.90
N PRO A 163 1.95 -5.90 -10.47
CA PRO A 163 2.68 -4.65 -10.57
C PRO A 163 2.81 -4.16 -12.02
N GLY A 164 2.28 -2.96 -12.30
CA GLY A 164 2.21 -2.36 -13.64
C GLY A 164 0.88 -2.56 -14.39
N GLU A 165 -0.01 -3.39 -13.85
CA GLU A 165 -1.38 -3.58 -14.33
C GLU A 165 -2.27 -2.39 -13.95
N ALA A 166 -3.09 -1.93 -14.90
CA ALA A 166 -4.14 -0.95 -14.65
C ALA A 166 -5.46 -1.69 -14.38
N PHE A 167 -6.24 -1.25 -13.40
CA PHE A 167 -7.52 -1.87 -13.09
C PHE A 167 -8.49 -0.89 -12.43
N HIS A 168 -9.75 -1.30 -12.27
CA HIS A 168 -10.75 -0.55 -11.54
C HIS A 168 -10.88 -1.06 -10.09
N SER A 169 -10.23 -0.37 -9.16
CA SER A 169 -10.35 -0.64 -7.72
C SER A 169 -11.62 -0.04 -7.13
N GLY A 170 -12.33 -0.85 -6.34
CA GLY A 170 -13.40 -0.39 -5.45
C GLY A 170 -12.89 0.33 -4.19
N ARG A 171 -11.57 0.47 -4.01
CA ARG A 171 -10.93 1.18 -2.90
C ARG A 171 -10.37 2.56 -3.28
N ALA A 172 -10.37 2.89 -4.57
CA ALA A 172 -9.94 4.19 -5.05
C ALA A 172 -10.78 5.31 -4.40
N PRO A 173 -10.17 6.44 -4.01
CA PRO A 173 -10.93 7.63 -3.63
C PRO A 173 -11.90 8.04 -4.74
N ARG A 174 -13.08 8.54 -4.37
CA ARG A 174 -13.94 9.25 -5.32
C ARG A 174 -13.25 10.56 -5.73
N PRO A 175 -13.38 11.00 -7.00
CA PRO A 175 -12.84 12.30 -7.44
C PRO A 175 -13.21 13.42 -6.46
N ALA A 176 -12.19 14.19 -6.06
CA ALA A 176 -12.23 15.11 -4.93
C ALA A 176 -12.65 16.53 -5.33
N SER A 177 -12.56 16.88 -6.61
CA SER A 177 -12.86 18.22 -7.13
C SER A 177 -13.58 18.21 -8.48
N ALA A 178 -14.30 19.29 -8.76
CA ALA A 178 -14.86 19.55 -10.09
C ALA A 178 -13.78 19.73 -11.17
N ALA A 179 -12.55 20.11 -10.79
CA ALA A 179 -11.44 20.31 -11.71
C ALA A 179 -10.91 18.99 -12.28
N GLU A 180 -10.83 17.92 -11.50
CA GLU A 180 -10.52 16.57 -12.01
C GLU A 180 -11.58 16.11 -13.04
N GLY A 181 -12.85 16.41 -12.77
CA GLY A 181 -13.97 16.11 -13.68
C GLY A 181 -13.88 16.89 -14.99
N GLU A 182 -13.61 18.19 -14.92
CA GLU A 182 -13.45 19.06 -16.08
C GLU A 182 -12.20 18.72 -16.90
N LEU A 183 -11.09 18.35 -16.25
CA LEU A 183 -9.88 17.91 -16.94
C LEU A 183 -10.14 16.61 -17.72
N ARG A 184 -10.80 15.62 -17.09
CA ARG A 184 -11.20 14.37 -17.75
C ARG A 184 -12.18 14.64 -18.90
N SER A 185 -13.10 15.59 -18.72
CA SER A 185 -14.08 16.04 -19.74
C SER A 185 -13.39 16.63 -20.97
N ARG A 186 -12.42 17.55 -20.80
CA ARG A 186 -11.70 18.15 -21.92
C ARG A 186 -10.73 17.18 -22.60
N LEU A 187 -10.02 16.35 -21.83
CA LEU A 187 -9.13 15.33 -22.40
C LEU A 187 -9.89 14.34 -23.27
N ALA A 188 -11.06 13.85 -22.83
CA ALA A 188 -11.91 12.93 -23.60
C ALA A 188 -12.43 13.51 -24.94
N LYS A 189 -12.50 14.85 -25.08
CA LYS A 189 -12.84 15.51 -26.35
C LYS A 189 -11.71 15.51 -27.37
N ARG A 190 -10.47 15.23 -26.95
CA ARG A 190 -9.27 15.29 -27.79
C ARG A 190 -8.55 13.95 -27.94
N ILE A 191 -8.83 12.99 -27.06
CA ILE A 191 -8.24 11.65 -27.11
C ILE A 191 -9.33 10.55 -27.07
N ASP A 192 -9.16 9.52 -27.89
CA ASP A 192 -9.99 8.31 -27.96
C ASP A 192 -9.40 7.18 -27.11
N LEU A 193 -9.29 7.46 -25.82
CA LEU A 193 -9.01 6.48 -24.78
C LEU A 193 -10.18 6.44 -23.80
N ASP A 194 -10.54 5.26 -23.29
CA ASP A 194 -11.48 5.16 -22.18
C ASP A 194 -10.79 5.59 -20.88
N LEU A 195 -10.90 6.90 -20.59
CA LEU A 195 -10.42 7.52 -19.35
C LEU A 195 -11.11 6.97 -18.09
N ARG A 196 -12.03 6.00 -18.18
CA ARG A 196 -12.72 5.35 -17.05
C ARG A 196 -12.38 3.86 -16.91
N ALA A 197 -11.67 3.25 -17.86
CA ALA A 197 -11.31 1.82 -17.84
C ALA A 197 -10.52 1.41 -16.58
N ALA A 198 -9.71 2.33 -16.04
CA ALA A 198 -8.96 2.13 -14.80
C ALA A 198 -9.02 3.36 -13.88
N ASN A 199 -8.86 3.10 -12.58
CA ASN A 199 -8.68 4.12 -11.53
C ASN A 199 -7.52 3.77 -10.57
N ALA A 200 -6.84 2.64 -10.81
CA ALA A 200 -5.79 2.10 -9.97
C ALA A 200 -4.68 1.46 -10.81
N VAL A 201 -3.46 1.48 -10.26
CA VAL A 201 -2.27 0.82 -10.81
C VAL A 201 -1.69 -0.10 -9.74
N GLY A 202 -1.45 -1.38 -10.06
CA GLY A 202 -0.79 -2.32 -9.17
C GLY A 202 0.68 -1.98 -8.95
N VAL A 203 1.19 -2.08 -7.71
CA VAL A 203 2.56 -1.67 -7.35
C VAL A 203 3.35 -2.74 -6.58
N ARG A 204 4.67 -2.82 -6.83
CA ARG A 204 5.57 -3.85 -6.29
C ARG A 204 5.70 -3.78 -4.76
N ARG A 205 5.78 -2.56 -4.23
CA ARG A 205 5.90 -2.21 -2.81
C ARG A 205 4.63 -1.47 -2.36
N PRO A 206 4.16 -1.62 -1.11
CA PRO A 206 2.93 -0.97 -0.69
C PRO A 206 2.96 0.56 -0.72
N PHE A 207 1.86 1.15 -1.20
CA PHE A 207 1.47 2.52 -0.89
C PHE A 207 0.52 2.45 0.31
N PHE A 208 0.97 2.96 1.46
CA PHE A 208 0.29 2.72 2.75
C PHE A 208 0.13 1.20 3.02
N THR A 209 -1.09 0.73 3.32
CA THR A 209 -1.43 -0.71 3.46
C THR A 209 -1.67 -1.44 2.13
N HIS A 210 -1.68 -0.74 1.00
CA HIS A 210 -2.22 -1.23 -0.28
C HIS A 210 -1.13 -1.56 -1.30
N ARG A 211 -1.35 -2.60 -2.14
CA ARG A 211 -0.50 -2.91 -3.31
C ARG A 211 -1.00 -2.23 -4.60
N GLU A 212 -1.66 -1.09 -4.43
CA GLU A 212 -2.32 -0.31 -5.48
C GLU A 212 -2.08 1.18 -5.21
N VAL A 213 -2.00 1.97 -6.28
CA VAL A 213 -1.94 3.43 -6.26
C VAL A 213 -3.09 3.97 -7.11
N TRP A 214 -3.71 5.07 -6.70
CA TRP A 214 -4.87 5.66 -7.37
C TRP A 214 -4.56 7.08 -7.89
N PRO A 215 -4.16 7.24 -9.17
CA PRO A 215 -4.10 8.53 -9.85
C PRO A 215 -5.48 9.08 -10.19
N ASP A 216 -5.59 10.38 -10.43
CA ASP A 216 -6.87 11.03 -10.76
C ASP A 216 -7.34 10.63 -12.17
N ILE A 217 -6.41 10.52 -13.11
CA ILE A 217 -6.61 9.92 -14.44
C ILE A 217 -5.52 8.88 -14.69
N VAL A 218 -5.92 7.70 -15.16
CA VAL A 218 -5.06 6.58 -15.53
C VAL A 218 -5.19 6.37 -17.03
N LEU A 219 -4.06 6.27 -17.76
CA LEU A 219 -4.00 5.98 -19.20
C LEU A 219 -3.28 4.63 -19.41
N PRO A 220 -3.99 3.48 -19.40
CA PRO A 220 -3.41 2.14 -19.46
C PRO A 220 -2.53 1.88 -20.68
N GLU A 221 -2.96 2.37 -21.85
CA GLU A 221 -2.36 2.16 -23.17
C GLU A 221 -1.03 2.92 -23.27
N LEU A 222 -1.04 4.18 -22.81
CA LEU A 222 0.15 5.02 -22.76
C LEU A 222 1.03 4.78 -21.52
N LYS A 223 0.59 3.96 -20.53
CA LYS A 223 1.27 3.80 -19.23
C LYS A 223 1.66 5.15 -18.60
N VAL A 224 0.70 6.08 -18.55
CA VAL A 224 0.85 7.38 -17.89
C VAL A 224 -0.26 7.58 -16.85
N ALA A 225 0.15 8.07 -15.68
CA ALA A 225 -0.72 8.56 -14.62
C ALA A 225 -0.72 10.09 -14.63
N ILE A 226 -1.89 10.71 -14.45
CA ILE A 226 -2.03 12.16 -14.33
C ILE A 226 -2.63 12.48 -12.96
N GLU A 227 -2.01 13.45 -12.27
CA GLU A 227 -2.41 13.99 -10.98
C GLU A 227 -2.82 15.46 -11.15
N TYR A 228 -3.87 15.93 -10.46
CA TYR A 228 -4.31 17.34 -10.48
C TYR A 228 -4.23 17.97 -9.08
N ASP A 229 -3.03 18.43 -8.72
CA ASP A 229 -2.71 19.00 -7.42
C ASP A 229 -3.28 20.41 -7.25
N THR A 230 -4.52 20.50 -6.77
CA THR A 230 -5.10 21.75 -6.30
C THR A 230 -4.41 22.29 -5.05
N ILE A 231 -4.20 23.61 -5.00
CA ILE A 231 -3.93 24.30 -3.73
C ILE A 231 -5.20 24.22 -2.90
N GLY A 232 -5.13 23.51 -1.76
CA GLY A 232 -6.22 23.46 -0.78
C GLY A 232 -6.68 24.85 -0.34
N ARG A 233 -7.98 24.99 -0.04
CA ARG A 233 -8.74 26.25 0.12
C ARG A 233 -8.19 27.28 1.16
N PHE A 234 -7.15 26.93 1.92
CA PHE A 234 -6.56 27.76 2.97
C PHE A 234 -5.10 28.17 2.73
N GLY A 235 -4.48 27.79 1.60
CA GLY A 235 -3.21 28.35 1.11
C GLY A 235 -1.92 28.09 1.92
N LEU A 236 -2.02 27.57 3.15
CA LEU A 236 -0.92 27.48 4.13
C LEU A 236 -0.69 26.04 4.62
N GLU A 237 -0.25 25.12 3.76
CA GLU A 237 0.11 23.73 4.16
C GLU A 237 0.95 22.98 3.09
N HIS A 238 1.77 23.70 2.29
CA HIS A 238 2.33 23.20 1.01
C HIS A 238 3.87 23.14 0.90
N VAL A 239 4.58 22.79 1.98
CA VAL A 239 6.02 22.43 1.91
C VAL A 239 6.27 21.20 2.79
N GLY A 240 6.99 20.19 2.27
CA GLY A 240 7.45 19.05 3.07
C GLY A 240 6.54 17.82 3.06
N THR A 241 5.57 17.72 3.98
CA THR A 241 5.00 16.40 4.34
C THR A 241 4.09 15.77 3.28
N ARG A 242 3.25 16.59 2.62
CA ARG A 242 2.45 16.15 1.46
C ARG A 242 3.35 15.82 0.27
N GLU A 243 4.34 16.68 0.00
CA GLU A 243 5.33 16.54 -1.07
C GLU A 243 6.17 15.24 -0.95
N ALA A 244 6.50 14.81 0.27
CA ALA A 244 7.16 13.52 0.51
C ALA A 244 6.24 12.32 0.18
N THR A 245 4.94 12.45 0.42
CA THR A 245 3.92 11.45 0.07
C THR A 245 3.67 11.40 -1.44
N ASP A 246 3.62 12.56 -2.09
CA ASP A 246 3.56 12.71 -3.55
C ASP A 246 4.76 12.05 -4.23
N ARG A 247 6.00 12.39 -3.82
CA ARG A 247 7.23 11.73 -4.32
C ARG A 247 7.29 10.23 -4.01
N ARG A 248 6.55 9.72 -3.02
CA ARG A 248 6.39 8.27 -2.80
C ARG A 248 5.44 7.67 -3.81
N LYS A 249 4.28 8.29 -4.06
CA LYS A 249 3.28 7.88 -5.06
C LYS A 249 3.94 7.73 -6.44
N ASP A 250 4.63 8.78 -6.87
CA ASP A 250 5.26 8.87 -8.18
C ASP A 250 6.34 7.81 -8.39
N ARG A 251 7.14 7.54 -7.35
CA ARG A 251 8.20 6.53 -7.38
C ARG A 251 7.65 5.11 -7.50
N LEU A 252 6.52 4.82 -6.84
CA LEU A 252 5.87 3.51 -6.90
C LEU A 252 5.22 3.25 -8.28
N LEU A 253 4.71 4.31 -8.94
CA LEU A 253 4.24 4.26 -10.32
C LEU A 253 5.40 4.01 -11.30
N ARG A 254 6.50 4.75 -11.17
CA ARG A 254 7.72 4.57 -11.99
C ARG A 254 8.35 3.17 -11.80
N GLU A 255 8.41 2.66 -10.58
CA GLU A 255 8.83 1.26 -10.28
C GLU A 255 7.85 0.19 -10.81
N ALA A 256 6.64 0.58 -11.20
CA ALA A 256 5.66 -0.27 -11.87
C ALA A 256 5.65 -0.10 -13.40
N GLY A 257 6.55 0.72 -13.96
CA GLY A 257 6.64 0.97 -15.41
C GLY A 257 5.72 2.07 -15.94
N TRP A 258 5.24 2.96 -15.07
CA TRP A 258 4.36 4.08 -15.42
C TRP A 258 5.08 5.41 -15.27
N GLU A 259 4.89 6.31 -16.24
CA GLU A 259 5.29 7.71 -16.05
C GLU A 259 4.18 8.54 -15.41
N VAL A 260 4.56 9.68 -14.82
CA VAL A 260 3.66 10.55 -14.06
C VAL A 260 3.81 11.99 -14.51
N ILE A 261 2.67 12.61 -14.88
CA ILE A 261 2.56 14.05 -15.12
C ILE A 261 1.72 14.65 -13.99
N ARG A 262 2.28 15.54 -13.17
CA ARG A 262 1.48 16.32 -12.22
C ARG A 262 1.10 17.67 -12.81
N VAL A 263 -0.18 18.00 -12.79
CA VAL A 263 -0.65 19.37 -12.95
C VAL A 263 -0.61 20.04 -11.58
N ARG A 264 0.33 20.96 -11.38
CA ARG A 264 0.60 21.64 -10.10
C ARG A 264 -0.08 23.01 -10.12
N CYS A 265 -1.13 23.21 -9.30
CA CYS A 265 -1.87 24.46 -9.34
C CYS A 265 -1.12 25.63 -8.68
N GLY A 266 -1.26 26.83 -9.26
CA GLY A 266 -0.78 28.08 -8.67
C GLY A 266 0.72 28.10 -8.36
N LYS A 267 1.10 28.40 -7.11
CA LYS A 267 2.50 28.49 -6.65
C LYS A 267 3.15 27.14 -6.30
N LEU A 268 2.55 26.00 -6.66
CA LEU A 268 3.14 24.69 -6.39
C LEU A 268 4.33 24.41 -7.33
N ASN A 269 5.48 24.06 -6.75
CA ASN A 269 6.65 23.67 -7.52
C ASN A 269 6.45 22.30 -8.21
N PRO A 270 7.07 22.09 -9.39
CA PRO A 270 7.22 20.77 -10.02
C PRO A 270 7.92 19.76 -9.10
N LEU A 271 7.58 18.47 -9.24
CA LEU A 271 8.21 17.34 -8.56
C LEU A 271 8.90 16.38 -9.54
N GLY A 272 8.39 16.27 -10.77
CA GLY A 272 8.96 15.52 -11.89
C GLY A 272 9.26 16.40 -13.12
N PRO A 273 10.02 15.88 -14.11
CA PRO A 273 10.44 16.65 -15.29
C PRO A 273 9.28 17.03 -16.23
N TYR A 274 8.24 16.18 -16.28
CA TYR A 274 7.10 16.37 -17.17
C TYR A 274 5.98 17.23 -16.57
N ASP A 275 6.08 17.63 -15.30
CA ASP A 275 5.03 18.35 -14.58
C ASP A 275 4.68 19.69 -15.24
N LEU A 276 3.44 20.13 -15.04
CA LEU A 276 2.86 21.32 -15.65
C LEU A 276 2.26 22.24 -14.59
N GLN A 277 2.72 23.48 -14.53
CA GLN A 277 2.03 24.52 -13.75
C GLN A 277 0.82 25.09 -14.53
N ALA A 278 -0.29 25.30 -13.82
CA ALA A 278 -1.51 25.91 -14.36
C ALA A 278 -2.36 26.58 -13.26
N GLY A 279 -3.06 27.67 -13.58
CA GLY A 279 -3.98 28.33 -12.63
C GLY A 279 -5.35 27.64 -12.52
N ALA A 280 -5.81 27.02 -13.61
CA ALA A 280 -7.10 26.36 -13.75
C ALA A 280 -7.04 25.32 -14.88
N VAL A 281 -8.11 24.54 -15.06
CA VAL A 281 -8.29 23.67 -16.22
C VAL A 281 -8.73 24.50 -17.43
N THR A 282 -7.97 24.45 -18.51
CA THR A 282 -8.23 25.15 -19.78
C THR A 282 -7.82 24.27 -20.95
N ASP A 283 -8.25 24.60 -22.18
CA ASP A 283 -7.83 23.83 -23.36
C ASP A 283 -6.32 23.94 -23.60
N ALA A 284 -5.71 25.09 -23.31
CA ALA A 284 -4.26 25.28 -23.37
C ALA A 284 -3.48 24.43 -22.33
N LEU A 285 -4.10 24.01 -21.21
CA LEU A 285 -3.53 22.97 -20.35
C LEU A 285 -3.62 21.59 -21.00
N VAL A 286 -4.71 21.29 -21.72
CA VAL A 286 -4.89 19.99 -22.39
C VAL A 286 -3.92 19.84 -23.56
N GLU A 287 -3.68 20.87 -24.38
CA GLU A 287 -2.63 20.79 -25.42
C GLU A 287 -1.26 20.50 -24.80
N ARG A 288 -0.88 21.24 -23.74
CA ARG A 288 0.38 21.02 -23.01
C ARG A 288 0.47 19.62 -22.37
N LEU A 289 -0.66 19.01 -21.99
CA LEU A 289 -0.71 17.63 -21.52
C LEU A 289 -0.50 16.64 -22.68
N LEU A 290 -1.09 16.88 -23.86
CA LEU A 290 -0.83 16.09 -25.05
C LEU A 290 0.65 16.18 -25.47
N ASP A 291 1.27 17.36 -25.37
CA ASP A 291 2.70 17.56 -25.64
C ASP A 291 3.58 16.79 -24.64
N ARG A 292 3.22 16.74 -23.35
CA ARG A 292 3.92 15.89 -22.37
C ARG A 292 3.70 14.41 -22.61
N LEU A 293 2.53 13.99 -23.08
CA LEU A 293 2.32 12.60 -23.50
C LEU A 293 3.21 12.26 -24.72
N ARG A 294 3.31 13.17 -25.70
CA ARG A 294 4.20 13.03 -26.88
C ARG A 294 5.67 12.94 -26.47
N GLU A 295 6.12 13.76 -25.52
CA GLU A 295 7.47 13.69 -24.96
C GLU A 295 7.75 12.34 -24.24
N ILE A 296 6.75 11.78 -23.57
CA ILE A 296 6.86 10.54 -22.78
C ILE A 296 6.75 9.25 -23.62
N ARG A 297 6.04 9.28 -24.76
CA ARG A 297 5.77 8.08 -25.60
C ARG A 297 6.07 8.22 -27.09
N GLY A 298 6.43 9.40 -27.57
CA GLY A 298 6.63 9.71 -28.99
C GLY A 298 5.32 10.05 -29.71
N ASP A 299 5.42 10.94 -30.69
CA ASP A 299 4.28 11.47 -31.45
C ASP A 299 3.40 10.39 -32.06
N LEU A 300 4.01 9.34 -32.64
CA LEU A 300 3.31 8.25 -33.31
C LEU A 300 2.27 7.58 -32.39
N PHE A 301 2.65 7.28 -31.14
CA PHE A 301 1.79 6.55 -30.21
C PHE A 301 0.68 7.43 -29.61
N VAL A 302 0.90 8.74 -29.48
CA VAL A 302 -0.12 9.65 -28.92
C VAL A 302 -1.07 10.15 -30.00
N ASN A 303 -0.54 10.50 -31.18
CA ASN A 303 -1.34 10.99 -32.29
C ASN A 303 -2.27 9.90 -32.85
N ALA A 304 -1.93 8.61 -32.70
CA ALA A 304 -2.81 7.48 -33.02
C ALA A 304 -4.11 7.42 -32.20
N TYR A 305 -4.21 8.15 -31.08
CA TYR A 305 -5.41 8.25 -30.25
C TYR A 305 -6.10 9.62 -30.33
N LEU A 306 -5.69 10.55 -31.20
CA LEU A 306 -6.34 11.87 -31.26
C LEU A 306 -7.70 11.83 -31.98
N ARG A 307 -8.58 12.76 -31.59
CA ARG A 307 -9.87 13.03 -32.25
C ARG A 307 -9.79 14.24 -33.17
#